data_AF-A0AAV6KRU7-F1
#
_entry.id   AF-A0AAV6KRU7-F1
#
_cell.length_a   1.000
_cell.length_b   1.000
_cell.length_c   1.000
_cell.angle_alpha   90.00
_cell.angle_beta   90.00
_cell.angle_gamma   90.00
#
_symmetry.space_group_name_H-M   'P 1'
#
loop_
_entity.id
_entity.type
_entity.pdbx_description
1 polymer ?
#
loop_
_entity_poly.entity_id
_entity_poly.type
_entity_poly.pdbx_seq_one_letter_code
_entity_poly.pdbx_strand_id
1 'polypeptide(L)'
;MCLSLINNWRGYTKERWTHSSSSILQLLFPLKGLCSLRDPTSMSGPVYTDDWFEVSKAYNEDAIAWSCTTMLFVLHETPNNFGDIVSEHFHSRACETLNAVGAYGVAVLLLVGIKRYDRV
;
A
#
# COMPACT_ATOMS: atom_id res chain seq x y z
N MET A 1 9.73 0.33 1.90
CA MET A 1 9.91 0.03 0.47
C MET A 1 11.27 -0.62 0.28
N CYS A 2 11.33 -1.73 -0.44
CA CYS A 2 12.54 -2.49 -0.71
C CYS A 2 12.74 -2.60 -2.22
N LEU A 3 13.75 -1.92 -2.75
CA LEU A 3 14.02 -1.74 -4.17
C LEU A 3 15.53 -1.87 -4.39
N SER A 4 15.93 -2.87 -5.18
CA SER A 4 17.32 -3.06 -5.60
C SER A 4 17.86 -1.83 -6.34
N LEU A 5 16.97 -1.11 -7.04
CA LEU A 5 17.28 0.13 -7.73
C LEU A 5 17.85 1.21 -6.81
N ILE A 6 17.36 1.37 -5.59
CA ILE A 6 17.90 2.34 -4.61
C ILE A 6 18.84 1.71 -3.59
N ASN A 7 19.38 0.53 -3.91
CA ASN A 7 20.36 -0.20 -3.09
C ASN A 7 19.88 -0.58 -1.68
N ASN A 8 18.57 -0.58 -1.40
CA ASN A 8 18.05 -0.97 -0.09
C ASN A 8 17.44 -2.39 -0.06
N TRP A 9 17.58 -3.14 -1.16
CA TRP A 9 17.20 -4.55 -1.27
C TRP A 9 18.17 -5.34 -2.16
N ARG A 10 18.20 -6.68 -1.99
CA ARG A 10 19.03 -7.55 -2.83
C ARG A 10 18.50 -7.54 -4.26
N GLY A 11 19.40 -7.38 -5.23
CA GLY A 11 19.11 -7.46 -6.66
C GLY A 11 20.39 -7.63 -7.46
N TYR A 12 20.24 -7.86 -8.76
CA TYR A 12 21.37 -8.08 -9.66
C TYR A 12 22.13 -6.76 -9.91
N THR A 13 23.41 -6.83 -10.26
CA THR A 13 24.25 -5.63 -10.46
C THR A 13 23.72 -4.66 -11.51
N LYS A 14 22.97 -5.15 -12.49
CA LYS A 14 22.31 -4.35 -13.54
C LYS A 14 21.02 -3.65 -13.08
N GLU A 15 20.49 -4.02 -11.90
CA GLU A 15 19.27 -3.45 -11.35
C GLU A 15 19.54 -2.29 -10.38
N ARG A 16 20.81 -1.93 -10.17
CA ARG A 16 21.22 -0.86 -9.24
C ARG A 16 21.21 0.51 -9.92
N TRP A 17 20.97 1.56 -9.14
CA TRP A 17 21.00 2.94 -9.61
C TRP A 17 22.31 3.27 -10.31
N THR A 18 22.22 3.80 -11.52
CA THR A 18 23.35 4.30 -12.30
C THR A 18 23.03 5.71 -12.80
N HIS A 19 23.93 6.66 -12.56
CA HIS A 19 23.71 8.08 -12.90
C HIS A 19 23.46 8.35 -14.40
N SER A 20 23.94 7.46 -15.27
CA SER A 20 23.86 7.60 -16.74
C SER A 20 22.60 7.01 -17.37
N SER A 21 21.89 6.10 -16.67
CA SER A 21 20.79 5.32 -17.26
C SER A 21 19.55 5.23 -16.36
N SER A 22 19.67 5.58 -15.08
CA SER A 22 18.56 5.55 -14.14
C SER A 22 17.76 6.84 -14.15
N SER A 23 16.43 6.72 -14.11
CA SER A 23 15.52 7.86 -14.05
C SER A 23 14.49 7.70 -12.93
N ILE A 24 13.94 8.81 -12.45
CA ILE A 24 12.87 8.80 -11.43
C ILE A 24 11.65 8.00 -11.93
N LEU A 25 11.38 8.00 -13.24
CA LEU A 25 10.31 7.19 -13.84
C LEU A 25 10.52 5.67 -13.63
N GLN A 26 11.77 5.20 -13.67
CA GLN A 26 12.09 3.80 -13.37
C GLN A 26 11.89 3.45 -11.89
N LEU A 27 11.86 4.44 -10.99
CA LEU A 27 11.49 4.23 -9.58
C LEU A 27 9.96 4.13 -9.41
N LEU A 28 9.19 4.93 -10.15
CA LEU A 28 7.73 4.99 -10.01
C LEU A 28 7.02 3.71 -10.51
N PHE A 29 7.56 3.07 -11.54
CA PHE A 29 6.93 1.88 -12.15
C PHE A 29 6.91 0.64 -11.22
N PRO A 30 8.02 0.24 -10.58
CA PRO A 30 8.02 -0.82 -9.59
C PRO A 30 7.13 -0.53 -8.37
N LEU A 31 7.05 0.73 -7.95
CA LEU A 31 6.21 1.14 -6.81
C LEU A 31 4.73 0.91 -7.08
N LYS A 32 4.27 1.27 -8.28
CA LYS A 32 2.89 1.00 -8.70
C LYS A 32 2.60 -0.51 -8.75
N GLY A 33 3.56 -1.31 -9.18
CA GLY A 33 3.46 -2.77 -9.18
C GLY A 33 3.37 -3.37 -7.78
N LEU A 34 4.21 -2.90 -6.85
CA LEU A 34 4.26 -3.39 -5.46
C LEU A 34 2.99 -3.08 -4.68
N CYS A 35 2.41 -1.88 -4.82
CA CYS A 35 1.13 -1.56 -4.19
C CYS A 35 -0.05 -2.35 -4.79
N SER A 36 0.13 -2.94 -5.97
CA SER A 36 -0.88 -3.75 -6.66
C SER A 36 -0.71 -5.26 -6.41
N LEU A 37 0.25 -5.68 -5.57
CA LEU A 37 0.33 -7.08 -5.16
C LEU A 37 -0.89 -7.40 -4.28
N ARG A 38 -1.86 -8.07 -4.90
CA ARG A 38 -3.10 -8.54 -4.26
C ARG A 38 -2.87 -9.68 -3.27
N ASP A 39 -1.67 -10.26 -3.30
CA ASP A 39 -1.25 -11.33 -2.41
C ASP A 39 0.21 -11.11 -1.96
N PRO A 40 0.43 -10.77 -0.67
CA PRO A 40 1.76 -10.67 -0.07
C PRO A 40 2.58 -11.97 -0.17
N THR A 41 1.93 -13.11 -0.40
CA THR A 41 2.60 -14.41 -0.51
C THR A 41 3.54 -14.50 -1.71
N SER A 42 3.32 -13.69 -2.75
CA SER A 42 4.18 -13.67 -3.95
C SER A 42 5.58 -13.09 -3.72
N MET A 43 5.83 -12.46 -2.55
CA MET A 43 7.16 -12.00 -2.13
C MET A 43 7.93 -13.00 -1.26
N SER A 44 7.26 -14.04 -0.75
CA SER A 44 7.85 -15.13 0.03
C SER A 44 7.94 -16.39 -0.84
N GLY A 45 8.98 -17.19 -0.64
CA GLY A 45 9.28 -18.38 -1.47
C GLY A 45 8.18 -19.48 -1.49
N PRO A 46 8.48 -20.64 -2.10
CA PRO A 46 7.49 -21.58 -2.65
C PRO A 46 6.89 -22.52 -1.60
N VAL A 47 6.28 -22.00 -0.53
CA VAL A 47 5.65 -22.82 0.50
C VAL A 47 4.25 -22.30 0.79
N TYR A 48 3.29 -22.79 -0.01
CA TYR A 48 1.86 -22.63 0.25
C TYR A 48 1.44 -23.68 1.30
N THR A 49 1.23 -23.26 2.55
CA THR A 49 0.49 -24.02 3.56
C THR A 49 -0.81 -23.28 3.90
N ASP A 50 -1.84 -24.00 4.35
CA ASP A 50 -3.17 -23.42 4.65
C ASP A 50 -3.11 -22.27 5.68
N ASP A 51 -2.13 -22.30 6.59
CA ASP A 51 -1.86 -21.21 7.55
C ASP A 51 -1.55 -19.85 6.87
N TRP A 52 -0.97 -19.86 5.67
CA TRP A 52 -0.62 -18.62 4.95
C TRP A 52 -1.84 -17.89 4.42
N PHE A 53 -2.93 -18.60 4.14
CA PHE A 53 -4.15 -17.96 3.67
C PHE A 53 -4.74 -17.05 4.76
N GLU A 54 -4.82 -17.55 6.00
CA GLU A 54 -5.31 -16.78 7.14
C GLU A 54 -4.36 -15.63 7.51
N VAL A 55 -3.04 -15.85 7.43
CA VAL A 55 -2.05 -14.78 7.65
C VAL A 55 -2.11 -13.70 6.57
N SER A 56 -2.25 -14.09 5.29
CA SER A 56 -2.40 -13.17 4.16
C SER A 56 -3.71 -12.37 4.27
N LYS A 57 -4.80 -13.03 4.67
CA LYS A 57 -6.08 -12.38 4.93
C LYS A 57 -6.00 -11.35 6.05
N ALA A 58 -5.44 -11.72 7.20
CA ALA A 58 -5.25 -10.78 8.32
C ALA A 58 -4.34 -9.60 7.95
N TYR A 59 -3.29 -9.85 7.17
CA TYR A 59 -2.43 -8.79 6.64
C TYR A 59 -3.19 -7.83 5.73
N ASN A 60 -4.02 -8.36 4.82
CA ASN A 60 -4.81 -7.54 3.90
C ASN A 60 -5.85 -6.72 4.64
N GLU A 61 -6.49 -7.26 5.69
CA GLU A 61 -7.40 -6.53 6.56
C GLU A 61 -6.69 -5.35 7.26
N ASP A 62 -5.51 -5.58 7.85
CA ASP A 62 -4.67 -4.53 8.44
C ASP A 62 -4.26 -3.48 7.39
N ALA A 63 -3.84 -3.92 6.19
CA ALA A 63 -3.41 -3.02 5.12
C ALA A 63 -4.54 -2.12 4.62
N ILE A 64 -5.77 -2.64 4.53
CA ILE A 64 -6.95 -1.86 4.18
C ILE A 64 -7.26 -0.84 5.28
N ALA A 65 -7.14 -1.22 6.56
CA ALA A 65 -7.31 -0.30 7.68
C ALA A 65 -6.32 0.87 7.61
N TRP A 66 -5.03 0.58 7.45
CA TRP A 66 -4.01 1.62 7.29
C TRP A 66 -4.22 2.48 6.06
N SER A 67 -4.66 1.89 4.95
CA SER A 67 -4.99 2.62 3.73
C SER A 67 -6.15 3.60 3.98
N CYS A 68 -7.21 3.18 4.66
CA CYS A 68 -8.34 4.03 5.01
C CYS A 68 -7.94 5.19 5.92
N THR A 69 -7.17 4.92 6.97
CA THR A 69 -6.65 5.95 7.87
C THR A 69 -5.79 6.96 7.12
N THR A 70 -4.93 6.49 6.23
CA THR A 70 -4.08 7.37 5.41
C THR A 70 -4.91 8.22 4.44
N MET A 71 -5.94 7.64 3.81
CA MET A 71 -6.86 8.38 2.94
C MET A 71 -7.56 9.51 3.70
N LEU A 72 -8.04 9.24 4.92
CA LEU A 72 -8.64 10.27 5.77
C LEU A 72 -7.63 11.37 6.15
N PHE A 73 -6.39 10.99 6.47
CA PHE A 73 -5.34 11.95 6.80
C PHE A 73 -5.02 12.85 5.60
N VAL A 74 -4.90 12.30 4.39
CA VAL A 74 -4.63 13.07 3.16
C VAL A 74 -5.79 14.01 2.81
N LEU A 75 -7.03 13.61 3.08
CA LEU A 75 -8.21 14.46 2.92
C LEU A 75 -8.26 15.60 3.95
N HIS A 76 -7.80 15.35 5.18
CA HIS A 76 -7.76 16.34 6.25
C HIS A 76 -6.60 17.33 6.11
N GLU A 77 -5.40 16.81 5.82
CA GLU A 77 -4.15 17.57 5.66
C GLU A 77 -3.60 17.36 4.25
N THR A 78 -4.27 17.97 3.27
CA THR A 78 -3.87 17.81 1.88
C THR A 78 -2.49 18.43 1.62
N PRO A 79 -1.53 17.68 1.04
CA PRO A 79 -0.20 18.20 0.74
C PRO A 79 -0.24 19.41 -0.17
N ASN A 80 0.59 20.42 0.14
CA ASN A 80 0.71 21.64 -0.67
C ASN A 80 1.04 21.28 -2.13
N ASN A 81 0.35 21.94 -3.08
CA ASN A 81 0.42 21.70 -4.53
C ASN A 81 -0.24 20.40 -5.05
N PHE A 82 -0.84 19.59 -4.18
CA PHE A 82 -1.55 18.36 -4.60
C PHE A 82 -3.07 18.43 -4.39
N GLY A 83 -3.60 19.59 -3.97
CA GLY A 83 -5.01 19.81 -3.66
C GLY A 83 -5.98 19.34 -4.74
N ASP A 84 -5.80 19.84 -5.97
CA ASP A 84 -6.70 19.53 -7.08
C ASP A 84 -6.69 18.05 -7.44
N ILE A 85 -5.49 17.44 -7.47
CA ILE A 85 -5.30 16.02 -7.79
C ILE A 85 -5.94 15.13 -6.72
N VAL A 86 -5.76 15.48 -5.44
CA VAL A 86 -6.35 14.74 -4.33
C VAL A 86 -7.87 14.83 -4.38
N SER A 87 -8.42 16.03 -4.57
CA SER A 87 -9.86 16.26 -4.69
C SER A 87 -10.48 15.47 -5.85
N GLU A 88 -9.91 15.56 -7.05
CA GLU A 88 -10.39 14.85 -8.23
C GLU A 88 -10.31 13.32 -8.07
N HIS A 89 -9.21 12.83 -7.49
CA HIS A 89 -9.03 11.40 -7.24
C HIS A 89 -10.10 10.86 -6.30
N PHE A 90 -10.30 11.49 -5.14
CA PHE A 90 -11.29 11.02 -4.18
C PHE A 90 -12.71 11.20 -4.68
N HIS A 91 -13.01 12.27 -5.42
CA HIS A 91 -14.32 12.47 -6.01
C HIS A 91 -14.64 11.39 -7.07
N SER A 92 -13.70 11.11 -7.98
CA SER A 92 -13.90 10.10 -9.05
C SER A 92 -13.98 8.67 -8.52
N ARG A 93 -13.28 8.37 -7.42
CA ARG A 93 -13.19 7.02 -6.83
C ARG A 93 -14.08 6.81 -5.61
N ALA A 94 -14.81 7.82 -5.15
CA ALA A 94 -15.58 7.77 -3.90
C ALA A 94 -16.46 6.52 -3.79
N CYS A 95 -17.29 6.24 -4.79
CA CYS A 95 -18.18 5.09 -4.79
C CYS A 95 -17.43 3.75 -4.76
N GLU A 96 -16.37 3.61 -5.55
CA GLU A 96 -15.56 2.39 -5.59
C GLU A 96 -14.86 2.15 -4.25
N THR A 97 -14.26 3.19 -3.69
CA THR A 97 -13.58 3.15 -2.39
C THR A 97 -14.55 2.80 -1.27
N LEU A 98 -15.72 3.44 -1.21
CA LEU A 98 -16.73 3.16 -0.19
C LEU A 98 -17.30 1.75 -0.32
N ASN A 99 -17.52 1.24 -1.54
CA ASN A 99 -17.97 -0.13 -1.76
C ASN A 99 -16.91 -1.16 -1.32
N ALA A 100 -15.63 -0.90 -1.64
CA ALA A 100 -14.54 -1.75 -1.18
C ALA A 100 -14.48 -1.78 0.34
N VAL A 101 -14.48 -0.60 0.99
CA VAL A 101 -14.47 -0.47 2.46
C VAL A 101 -15.69 -1.13 3.10
N GLY A 102 -16.88 -0.96 2.51
CA GLY A 102 -18.11 -1.57 2.99
C GLY A 102 -18.08 -3.09 2.97
N ALA A 103 -17.43 -3.69 1.97
CA ALA A 103 -17.27 -5.14 1.88
C ALA A 103 -16.36 -5.72 2.98
N TYR A 104 -15.41 -4.94 3.50
CA TYR A 104 -14.52 -5.34 4.61
C TYR A 104 -15.10 -5.02 6.00
N GLY A 105 -16.16 -4.21 6.08
CA GLY A 105 -16.89 -3.90 7.30
C GLY A 105 -16.28 -2.75 8.12
N VAL A 106 -17.03 -1.66 8.24
CA VAL A 106 -16.65 -0.44 8.99
C VAL A 106 -16.28 -0.72 10.46
N ALA A 107 -16.90 -1.75 11.06
CA ALA A 107 -16.62 -2.15 12.45
C ALA A 107 -15.21 -2.73 12.65
N VAL A 108 -14.65 -3.43 11.66
CA VAL A 108 -13.28 -3.98 11.72
C VAL A 108 -12.26 -2.84 11.70
N LEU A 109 -12.50 -1.81 10.88
CA LEU A 109 -11.63 -0.64 10.75
C LEU A 109 -11.56 0.19 12.04
N LEU A 110 -12.71 0.39 12.71
CA LEU A 110 -12.77 1.07 14.00
C LEU A 110 -12.10 0.23 15.11
N LEU A 111 -12.31 -1.09 15.15
CA LEU A 111 -11.72 -1.94 16.17
C LEU A 111 -10.20 -2.10 16.03
N VAL A 112 -9.68 -2.20 14.80
CA VAL A 112 -8.23 -2.28 14.55
C VAL A 112 -7.56 -0.93 14.79
N GLY A 113 -8.17 0.17 14.35
CA GLY A 113 -7.68 1.53 14.60
C GLY A 113 -7.63 1.88 16.09
N ILE A 114 -8.68 1.55 16.85
CA ILE A 114 -8.77 1.84 18.30
C ILE A 114 -7.85 0.92 19.11
N LYS A 115 -7.81 -0.40 18.84
CA LYS A 115 -6.98 -1.35 19.63
C LYS A 115 -5.47 -1.08 19.53
N ARG A 116 -5.00 -0.39 18.48
CA ARG A 116 -3.56 -0.10 18.31
C ARG A 116 -3.17 1.32 18.68
N TYR A 117 -4.10 2.26 18.78
CA TYR A 117 -3.83 3.58 19.36
C TYR A 117 -3.47 3.47 20.85
N ASP A 118 -4.06 2.52 21.58
CA ASP A 118 -3.72 2.23 22.99
C ASP A 118 -2.35 1.54 23.20
N ARG A 119 -1.58 1.24 22.14
CA ARG A 119 -0.27 0.56 22.22
C ARG A 119 0.93 1.40 21.77
N VAL A 120 0.74 2.70 21.50
CA VAL A 120 1.82 3.65 21.20
C VAL A 120 1.93 4.62 22.37
#